data_AF-A0A1V6CHH7-F1
#
_entry.id   AF-A0A1V6CHH7-F1
#
_cell.length_a   1.000
_cell.length_b   1.000
_cell.length_c   1.000
_cell.angle_alpha   90.00
_cell.angle_beta   90.00
_cell.angle_gamma   90.00
#
_symmetry.space_group_name_H-M   'P 1'
#
loop_
_entity.id
_entity.type
_entity.pdbx_description
1 polymer ?
#
loop_
_entity_poly.entity_id
_entity_poly.type
_entity_poly.pdbx_seq_one_letter_code
_entity_poly.pdbx_strand_id
1 'polypeptide(L)'
;MQAKPAYALEMKVGQLLVKRGFLDEGQLEEALTVQRKLKEYKPLGEICKELGFISGRVLRDFLSRYQKQIFLGELINKMGIISDEQLDEALQQQKKSGEKLGQILIKNGMITSAVLIDSLCVQLGIEKMHPRKDHVDRNLLDEANHAYFRKKRVIPLQLDKTKRVLTVVMEDPTDNEAIGDLQKMFNASVEPFIGPPGVTEFLLNEIFDVWYVSHSHRRA
;
A
#
# COMPACT_ATOMS: atom_id res chain seq x y z
N MET A 1 33.53 -30.22 7.20
CA MET A 1 32.48 -30.12 6.15
C MET A 1 31.13 -30.13 6.86
N GLN A 2 30.56 -28.96 7.14
CA GLN A 2 29.27 -28.88 7.85
C GLN A 2 28.11 -28.92 6.85
N ALA A 3 27.11 -29.72 7.18
CA ALA A 3 25.92 -29.99 6.39
C ALA A 3 25.04 -28.74 6.27
N LYS A 4 24.56 -28.46 5.04
CA LYS A 4 23.54 -27.45 4.76
C LYS A 4 22.24 -27.82 5.48
N PRO A 5 21.56 -26.90 6.18
CA PRO A 5 20.23 -27.18 6.71
C PRO A 5 19.23 -27.28 5.56
N ALA A 6 18.36 -28.28 5.65
CA ALA A 6 17.28 -28.54 4.72
C ALA A 6 16.21 -27.43 4.84
N TYR A 7 16.34 -26.37 4.05
CA TYR A 7 15.22 -25.51 3.73
C TYR A 7 14.23 -26.35 2.92
N ALA A 8 13.09 -26.65 3.54
CA ALA A 8 11.95 -27.30 2.92
C ALA A 8 11.68 -26.68 1.53
N LEU A 9 11.29 -27.50 0.54
CA LEU A 9 10.92 -27.05 -0.79
C LEU A 9 9.90 -25.89 -0.73
N GLU A 10 10.39 -24.65 -0.75
CA GLU A 10 9.53 -23.47 -0.79
C GLU A 10 8.94 -23.37 -2.19
N MET A 11 7.74 -23.91 -2.36
CA MET A 11 6.97 -23.72 -3.59
C MET A 11 6.76 -22.22 -3.84
N LYS A 12 7.11 -21.72 -5.02
CA LYS A 12 6.89 -20.32 -5.42
C LYS A 12 5.39 -20.02 -5.51
N VAL A 13 4.99 -18.74 -5.35
CA VAL A 13 3.55 -18.33 -5.40
C VAL A 13 2.86 -18.86 -6.66
N GLY A 14 3.50 -18.76 -7.83
CA GLY A 14 2.95 -19.28 -9.08
C GLY A 14 2.68 -20.78 -9.07
N GLN A 15 3.62 -21.58 -8.56
CA GLN A 15 3.45 -23.03 -8.43
C GLN A 15 2.36 -23.39 -7.41
N LEU A 16 2.24 -22.58 -6.36
CA LEU A 16 1.18 -22.69 -5.36
C LEU A 16 -0.19 -22.38 -5.96
N LEU A 17 -0.30 -21.35 -6.80
CA LEU A 17 -1.53 -21.01 -7.50
C LEU A 17 -1.96 -22.14 -8.45
N VAL A 18 -1.02 -22.73 -9.19
CA VAL A 18 -1.30 -23.89 -10.06
C VAL A 18 -1.73 -25.11 -9.26
N LYS A 19 -0.95 -25.48 -8.22
CA LYS A 19 -1.25 -26.65 -7.38
C LYS A 19 -2.62 -26.56 -6.70
N ARG A 20 -3.14 -25.35 -6.49
CA ARG A 20 -4.42 -25.10 -5.83
C ARG A 20 -5.56 -24.82 -6.83
N GLY A 21 -5.29 -24.89 -8.13
CA GLY A 21 -6.29 -24.72 -9.19
C GLY A 21 -6.73 -23.28 -9.44
N PHE A 22 -5.96 -22.29 -8.96
CA PHE A 22 -6.22 -20.87 -9.28
C PHE A 22 -5.61 -20.44 -10.61
N LEU A 23 -4.61 -21.18 -11.09
CA LEU A 23 -4.00 -21.03 -12.40
C LEU A 23 -3.86 -22.41 -13.03
N ASP A 24 -3.84 -22.49 -14.36
CA ASP A 24 -3.29 -23.64 -15.08
C ASP A 24 -1.79 -23.45 -15.42
N GLU A 25 -1.15 -24.50 -15.92
CA GLU A 25 0.28 -24.45 -16.27
C GLU A 25 0.58 -23.46 -17.42
N GLY A 26 -0.34 -23.28 -18.37
CA GLY A 26 -0.19 -22.34 -19.48
C GLY A 26 -0.28 -20.89 -19.02
N GLN A 27 -1.25 -20.57 -18.17
CA GLN A 27 -1.39 -19.25 -17.54
C GLN A 27 -0.16 -18.89 -16.69
N LEU A 28 0.40 -19.87 -15.97
CA LEU A 28 1.64 -19.66 -15.23
C LEU A 28 2.82 -19.37 -16.16
N GLU A 29 2.96 -20.11 -17.25
CA GLU A 29 4.04 -19.92 -18.23
C GLU A 29 3.95 -18.57 -18.95
N GLU A 30 2.73 -18.14 -19.29
CA GLU A 30 2.46 -16.82 -19.87
C GLU A 30 2.86 -15.70 -18.91
N ALA A 31 2.39 -15.77 -17.65
CA ALA A 31 2.74 -14.78 -16.63
C ALA A 31 4.26 -14.71 -16.37
N LEU A 32 4.95 -15.85 -16.36
CA LEU A 32 6.41 -15.90 -16.22
C LEU A 32 7.14 -15.31 -17.43
N THR A 33 6.61 -15.51 -18.63
CA THR A 33 7.15 -14.93 -19.87
C THR A 33 7.02 -13.41 -19.85
N VAL A 34 5.88 -12.88 -19.40
CA VAL A 34 5.70 -11.45 -19.18
C VAL A 34 6.68 -10.94 -18.13
N GLN A 35 6.77 -11.60 -16.97
CA GLN A 35 7.66 -11.19 -15.88
C GLN A 35 9.12 -11.06 -16.31
N ARG A 36 9.62 -11.99 -17.13
CA ARG A 36 11.00 -11.97 -17.64
C ARG A 36 11.29 -10.86 -18.64
N LYS A 37 10.26 -10.37 -19.34
CA LYS A 37 10.38 -9.30 -20.35
C LYS A 37 10.26 -7.90 -19.75
N LEU A 38 9.74 -7.77 -18.53
CA LEU A 38 9.61 -6.48 -17.87
C LEU A 38 10.98 -5.94 -17.48
N LYS A 39 11.19 -4.64 -17.72
CA LYS A 39 12.39 -3.91 -17.26
C LYS A 39 12.37 -3.71 -15.74
N GLU A 40 11.18 -3.60 -15.17
CA GLU A 40 10.96 -3.42 -13.74
C GLU A 40 10.41 -4.70 -13.12
N TYR A 41 10.86 -5.04 -11.91
CA TYR A 41 10.36 -6.21 -11.20
C TYR A 41 8.89 -6.01 -10.84
N LYS A 42 8.02 -6.88 -11.38
CA LYS A 42 6.63 -6.99 -10.97
C LYS A 42 6.38 -8.38 -10.37
N PRO A 43 5.72 -8.50 -9.20
CA PRO A 43 5.37 -9.80 -8.63
C PRO A 43 4.47 -10.61 -9.56
N LEU A 44 4.67 -11.93 -9.57
CA LEU A 44 3.91 -12.81 -10.46
C LEU A 44 2.40 -12.75 -10.20
N GLY A 45 1.98 -12.60 -8.93
CA GLY A 45 0.55 -12.46 -8.60
C GLY A 45 -0.09 -11.21 -9.22
N GLU A 46 0.63 -10.08 -9.23
CA GLU A 46 0.16 -8.85 -9.87
C GLU A 46 0.06 -9.00 -11.39
N ILE A 47 1.03 -9.69 -12.01
CA ILE A 47 0.98 -10.02 -13.44
C ILE A 47 -0.24 -10.91 -13.74
N CYS A 48 -0.49 -11.94 -12.93
CA CYS A 48 -1.68 -12.79 -13.09
C CYS A 48 -2.99 -12.00 -12.93
N LYS A 49 -3.00 -10.93 -12.11
CA LYS A 49 -4.15 -10.02 -11.96
C LYS A 49 -4.33 -9.17 -13.22
N GLU A 50 -3.27 -8.59 -13.75
CA GLU A 50 -3.29 -7.76 -14.97
C GLU A 50 -3.68 -8.55 -16.22
N LEU A 51 -3.21 -9.80 -16.33
CA LEU A 51 -3.60 -10.73 -17.39
C LEU A 51 -5.03 -11.28 -17.23
N GLY A 52 -5.71 -10.97 -16.13
CA GLY A 52 -7.09 -11.40 -15.86
C GLY A 52 -7.22 -12.87 -15.46
N PHE A 53 -6.12 -13.56 -15.16
CA PHE A 53 -6.16 -14.97 -14.75
C PHE A 53 -6.72 -15.14 -13.34
N ILE A 54 -6.48 -14.17 -12.46
CA ILE A 54 -7.00 -14.16 -11.10
C ILE A 54 -7.54 -12.78 -10.74
N SER A 55 -8.66 -12.74 -10.01
CA SER A 55 -9.15 -11.47 -9.48
C SER A 55 -8.28 -10.99 -8.29
N GLY A 56 -8.22 -9.68 -8.08
CA GLY A 56 -7.51 -9.11 -6.93
C GLY A 56 -8.04 -9.61 -5.59
N ARG A 57 -9.35 -9.94 -5.48
CA ARG A 57 -9.93 -10.54 -4.27
C ARG A 57 -9.38 -11.95 -4.03
N VAL A 58 -9.40 -12.79 -5.08
CA VAL A 58 -8.89 -14.17 -5.01
C VAL A 58 -7.40 -14.20 -4.68
N LEU A 59 -6.61 -13.31 -5.31
CA LEU A 59 -5.20 -13.17 -5.02
C LEU A 59 -4.95 -12.78 -3.55
N ARG A 60 -5.67 -11.77 -3.03
CA ARG A 60 -5.54 -11.37 -1.63
C ARG A 60 -5.91 -12.48 -0.64
N ASP A 61 -7.01 -13.18 -0.90
CA ASP A 61 -7.47 -14.29 -0.07
C ASP A 61 -6.46 -15.45 -0.09
N PHE A 62 -5.88 -15.73 -1.26
CA PHE A 62 -4.85 -16.74 -1.44
C PHE A 62 -3.57 -16.40 -0.67
N LEU A 63 -3.02 -15.20 -0.88
CA LEU A 63 -1.80 -14.74 -0.22
C LEU A 63 -1.96 -14.71 1.31
N SER A 64 -3.14 -14.32 1.80
CA SER A 64 -3.47 -14.34 3.23
C SER A 64 -3.54 -15.76 3.80
N ARG A 65 -4.13 -16.72 3.07
CA ARG A 65 -4.27 -18.11 3.52
C ARG A 65 -2.94 -18.89 3.53
N TYR A 66 -2.01 -18.57 2.64
CA TYR A 66 -0.73 -19.27 2.52
C TYR A 66 0.44 -18.50 3.14
N GLN A 67 0.17 -17.48 3.96
CA GLN A 67 1.17 -16.60 4.59
C GLN A 67 2.16 -15.96 3.60
N LYS A 68 1.91 -16.02 2.30
CA LYS A 68 2.67 -15.29 1.29
C LYS A 68 2.06 -13.92 1.14
N GLN A 69 2.00 -13.14 2.22
CA GLN A 69 2.01 -11.71 2.01
C GLN A 69 3.33 -11.38 1.32
N ILE A 70 3.28 -10.57 0.27
CA ILE A 70 4.50 -9.98 -0.25
C ILE A 70 5.03 -9.15 0.91
N PHE A 71 6.07 -9.62 1.60
CA PHE A 71 6.67 -8.84 2.68
C PHE A 71 7.42 -7.69 2.04
N LEU A 72 7.22 -6.47 2.55
CA LEU A 72 7.89 -5.28 2.04
C LEU A 72 9.41 -5.49 1.97
N GLY A 73 10.00 -6.08 3.01
CA GLY A 73 11.44 -6.36 3.06
C GLY A 73 11.89 -7.33 1.98
N GLU A 74 11.21 -8.47 1.83
CA GLU A 74 11.51 -9.43 0.75
C GLU A 74 11.31 -8.83 -0.63
N LEU A 75 10.30 -7.98 -0.80
CA LEU A 75 10.04 -7.31 -2.06
C LEU A 75 11.21 -6.39 -2.43
N ILE A 76 11.62 -5.52 -1.51
CA ILE A 76 12.74 -4.59 -1.70
C ILE A 76 14.05 -5.36 -1.96
N ASN A 77 14.29 -6.45 -1.23
CA ASN A 77 15.44 -7.33 -1.43
C ASN A 77 15.42 -8.02 -2.81
N LYS A 78 14.28 -8.58 -3.23
CA LYS A 78 14.11 -9.21 -4.56
C LYS A 78 14.24 -8.21 -5.71
N MET A 79 13.96 -6.94 -5.48
CA MET A 79 14.21 -5.85 -6.44
C MET A 79 15.70 -5.45 -6.51
N GLY A 80 16.56 -6.06 -5.69
CA GLY A 80 18.00 -5.77 -5.64
C GLY A 80 18.36 -4.45 -4.98
N ILE A 81 17.41 -3.84 -4.26
CA ILE A 81 17.59 -2.53 -3.63
C ILE A 81 18.37 -2.66 -2.31
N ILE A 82 18.14 -3.76 -1.58
CA ILE A 82 18.86 -4.10 -0.35
C ILE A 82 19.40 -5.53 -0.45
N SER A 83 20.52 -5.81 0.21
CA SER A 83 21.07 -7.17 0.33
C SER A 83 20.33 -7.99 1.39
N ASP A 84 20.61 -9.30 1.42
CA ASP A 84 20.07 -10.20 2.46
C ASP A 84 20.58 -9.77 3.85
N GLU A 85 21.84 -9.38 3.95
CA GLU A 85 22.44 -8.90 5.21
C GLU A 85 21.78 -7.61 5.70
N GLN A 86 21.50 -6.66 4.79
CA GLN A 86 20.82 -5.41 5.13
C GLN A 86 19.37 -5.64 5.57
N LEU A 87 18.67 -6.58 4.92
CA LEU A 87 17.33 -6.97 5.32
C LEU A 87 17.31 -7.61 6.71
N ASP A 88 18.23 -8.55 6.97
CA ASP A 88 18.35 -9.21 8.28
C ASP A 88 18.69 -8.21 9.39
N GLU A 89 19.60 -7.26 9.12
CA GLU A 89 19.92 -6.19 10.06
C GLU A 89 18.69 -5.33 10.39
N ALA A 90 17.96 -4.89 9.37
CA ALA A 90 16.76 -4.06 9.55
C ALA A 90 15.65 -4.82 10.31
N LEU A 91 15.48 -6.13 10.07
CA LEU A 91 14.53 -6.98 10.79
C LEU A 91 14.93 -7.18 12.26
N GLN A 92 16.23 -7.31 12.56
CA GLN A 92 16.70 -7.38 13.94
C GLN A 92 16.47 -6.06 14.68
N GLN A 93 16.71 -4.92 14.03
CA GLN A 93 16.41 -3.61 14.58
C GLN A 93 14.90 -3.44 14.81
N GLN A 94 14.08 -3.87 13.86
CA GLN A 94 12.62 -3.82 13.97
C GLN A 94 12.11 -4.56 15.22
N LYS A 95 12.63 -5.76 15.48
CA LYS A 95 12.27 -6.55 16.67
C LYS A 95 12.62 -5.84 17.98
N LYS A 96 13.67 -5.02 17.98
CA LYS A 96 14.14 -4.29 19.17
C LYS A 96 13.38 -2.97 19.38
N SER A 97 13.12 -2.22 18.31
CA SER A 97 12.50 -0.89 18.41
C SER A 97 10.98 -0.89 18.28
N GLY A 98 10.39 -1.89 17.63
CA GLY A 98 8.97 -1.93 17.28
C GLY A 98 8.56 -0.98 16.14
N GLU A 99 9.53 -0.30 15.50
CA GLU A 99 9.26 0.62 14.40
C GLU A 99 8.86 -0.12 13.10
N LYS A 100 8.35 0.61 12.12
CA LYS A 100 8.05 0.02 10.81
C LYS A 100 9.34 -0.28 10.05
N LEU A 101 9.44 -1.46 9.44
CA LEU A 101 10.61 -1.87 8.65
C LEU A 101 11.02 -0.82 7.62
N GLY A 102 10.07 -0.25 6.87
CA GLY A 102 10.34 0.79 5.89
C GLY A 102 10.98 2.05 6.49
N GLN A 103 10.58 2.45 7.71
CA GLN A 103 11.18 3.60 8.39
C GLN A 103 12.62 3.31 8.82
N ILE A 104 12.89 2.08 9.28
CA ILE A 104 14.24 1.63 9.64
C ILE A 104 15.14 1.65 8.41
N LEU A 105 14.68 1.09 7.29
CA LEU A 105 15.43 1.08 6.03
C LEU A 105 15.76 2.52 5.54
N ILE A 106 14.85 3.47 5.70
CA ILE A 106 15.11 4.89 5.38
C ILE A 106 16.12 5.50 6.36
N LYS A 107 15.93 5.30 7.67
CA LYS A 107 16.81 5.84 8.72
C LYS A 107 18.25 5.36 8.57
N ASN A 108 18.43 4.11 8.16
CA ASN A 108 19.74 3.51 7.93
C ASN A 108 20.34 3.88 6.56
N GLY A 109 19.65 4.73 5.77
CA GLY A 109 20.10 5.13 4.43
C GLY A 109 20.09 4.00 3.40
N MET A 110 19.41 2.88 3.68
CA MET A 110 19.34 1.72 2.81
C MET A 110 18.35 1.93 1.66
N ILE A 111 17.28 2.70 1.89
CA ILE A 111 16.30 3.08 0.86
C ILE A 111 15.90 4.55 0.98
N THR A 112 15.32 5.11 -0.08
CA THR A 112 14.68 6.43 -0.04
C THR A 112 13.18 6.33 0.25
N SER A 113 12.56 7.44 0.66
CA SER A 113 11.09 7.52 0.80
C SER A 113 10.36 7.20 -0.51
N ALA A 114 10.93 7.60 -1.66
CA ALA A 114 10.36 7.29 -2.97
C ALA A 114 10.32 5.77 -3.21
N VAL A 115 11.44 5.08 -2.96
CA VAL A 115 11.53 3.61 -3.06
C VAL A 115 10.54 2.91 -2.13
N LEU A 116 10.38 3.40 -0.90
CA LEU A 116 9.41 2.86 0.04
C LEU A 116 7.98 2.97 -0.52
N ILE A 117 7.60 4.15 -1.02
CA ILE A 117 6.27 4.39 -1.60
C ILE A 117 6.05 3.48 -2.82
N ASP A 118 7.02 3.38 -3.73
CA ASP A 118 6.95 2.49 -4.89
C ASP A 118 6.76 1.03 -4.49
N SER A 119 7.54 0.59 -3.51
CA SER A 119 7.46 -0.78 -2.99
C SER A 119 6.10 -1.06 -2.34
N LEU A 120 5.54 -0.10 -1.60
CA LEU A 120 4.20 -0.22 -1.02
C LEU A 120 3.10 -0.26 -2.09
N CYS A 121 3.23 0.51 -3.18
CA CYS A 121 2.29 0.45 -4.31
C CYS A 121 2.25 -0.96 -4.90
N VAL A 122 3.41 -1.54 -5.16
CA VAL A 122 3.55 -2.89 -5.70
C VAL A 122 3.05 -3.95 -4.71
N GLN A 123 3.36 -3.80 -3.42
CA GLN A 123 2.96 -4.74 -2.38
C GLN A 123 1.44 -4.80 -2.18
N LEU A 124 0.78 -3.64 -2.23
CA LEU A 124 -0.64 -3.48 -1.92
C LEU A 124 -1.54 -3.46 -3.17
N GLY A 125 -0.94 -3.30 -4.36
CA GLY A 125 -1.66 -3.17 -5.63
C GLY A 125 -2.47 -1.87 -5.70
N ILE A 126 -1.91 -0.78 -5.17
CA ILE A 126 -2.52 0.57 -5.14
C ILE A 126 -1.69 1.56 -5.95
N GLU A 127 -2.30 2.67 -6.34
CA GLU A 127 -1.65 3.71 -7.14
C GLU A 127 -1.25 4.94 -6.31
N LYS A 128 -0.24 5.67 -6.80
CA LYS A 128 0.13 6.97 -6.26
C LYS A 128 -0.86 8.03 -6.75
N MET A 129 -1.22 8.97 -5.90
CA MET A 129 -2.03 10.12 -6.27
C MET A 129 -1.48 11.41 -5.67
N HIS A 130 -1.47 12.47 -6.46
CA HIS A 130 -1.19 13.83 -5.98
C HIS A 130 -2.52 14.58 -5.90
N PRO A 131 -3.21 14.54 -4.74
CA PRO A 131 -4.47 15.24 -4.59
C PRO A 131 -4.28 16.76 -4.66
N ARG A 132 -5.32 17.44 -5.14
CA ARG A 132 -5.43 18.90 -5.17
C ARG A 132 -6.70 19.33 -4.44
N LYS A 133 -6.72 20.55 -3.88
CA LYS A 133 -7.85 21.04 -3.09
C LYS A 133 -9.20 21.03 -3.83
N ASP A 134 -9.19 21.20 -5.14
CA ASP A 134 -10.37 21.24 -6.01
C ASP A 134 -11.00 19.87 -6.23
N HIS A 135 -10.26 18.79 -5.93
CA HIS A 135 -10.77 17.42 -5.99
C HIS A 135 -11.33 16.91 -4.66
N VAL A 136 -11.24 17.70 -3.59
CA VAL A 136 -11.68 17.29 -2.26
C VAL A 136 -13.12 17.75 -2.05
N ASP A 137 -14.06 16.81 -1.97
CA ASP A 137 -15.44 17.11 -1.55
C ASP A 137 -15.45 17.50 -0.07
N ARG A 138 -15.63 18.79 0.18
CA ARG A 138 -15.61 19.36 1.54
C ARG A 138 -16.66 18.76 2.46
N ASN A 139 -17.80 18.31 1.92
CA ASN A 139 -18.85 17.69 2.74
C ASN A 139 -18.33 16.41 3.42
N LEU A 140 -17.39 15.69 2.79
CA LEU A 140 -16.76 14.50 3.38
C LEU A 140 -15.84 14.85 4.54
N LEU A 141 -15.27 16.06 4.54
CA LEU A 141 -14.46 16.56 5.65
C LEU A 141 -15.32 17.04 6.82
N ASP A 142 -16.53 17.54 6.56
CA ASP A 142 -17.48 17.95 7.59
C ASP A 142 -18.14 16.74 8.29
N GLU A 143 -18.26 15.60 7.59
CA GLU A 143 -18.81 14.35 8.15
C GLU A 143 -17.94 13.73 9.26
N ALA A 144 -16.65 14.09 9.34
CA ALA A 144 -15.76 13.67 10.42
C ALA A 144 -15.02 14.83 11.07
N ASN A 145 -14.57 14.66 12.32
CA ASN A 145 -13.74 15.67 12.96
C ASN A 145 -12.41 15.84 12.18
N HIS A 146 -12.04 17.06 11.77
CA HIS A 146 -10.78 17.35 11.09
C HIS A 146 -9.55 16.80 11.84
N ALA A 147 -9.61 16.75 13.17
CA ALA A 147 -8.57 16.15 14.00
C ALA A 147 -8.33 14.66 13.67
N TYR A 148 -9.36 13.92 13.25
CA TYR A 148 -9.25 12.54 12.82
C TYR A 148 -8.43 12.42 11.54
N PHE A 149 -8.82 13.15 10.49
CA PHE A 149 -8.12 13.15 9.19
C PHE A 149 -6.66 13.56 9.33
N ARG A 150 -6.40 14.57 10.18
CA ARG A 150 -5.04 15.02 10.52
C ARG A 150 -4.24 13.93 11.24
N LYS A 151 -4.83 13.33 12.28
CA LYS A 151 -4.17 12.29 13.11
C LYS A 151 -3.87 11.03 12.31
N LYS A 152 -4.83 10.56 11.50
CA LYS A 152 -4.67 9.37 10.65
C LYS A 152 -3.95 9.67 9.34
N ARG A 153 -3.72 10.94 9.02
CA ARG A 153 -3.05 11.40 7.79
C ARG A 153 -3.72 10.87 6.52
N VAL A 154 -5.05 10.90 6.52
CA VAL A 154 -5.91 10.48 5.41
C VAL A 154 -6.80 11.63 4.96
N ILE A 155 -7.08 11.71 3.66
CA ILE A 155 -7.99 12.70 3.09
C ILE A 155 -9.00 12.02 2.14
N PRO A 156 -10.31 12.06 2.46
CA PRO A 156 -11.34 11.59 1.54
C PRO A 156 -11.47 12.58 0.38
N LEU A 157 -11.47 12.08 -0.85
CA LEU A 157 -11.59 12.91 -2.04
C LEU A 157 -13.02 12.95 -2.55
N GLN A 158 -13.62 11.78 -2.74
CA GLN A 158 -14.93 11.64 -3.34
C GLN A 158 -15.62 10.38 -2.84
N LEU A 159 -16.94 10.47 -2.67
CA LEU A 159 -17.81 9.33 -2.40
C LEU A 159 -18.73 9.09 -3.61
N ASP A 160 -18.51 7.99 -4.33
CA ASP A 160 -19.47 7.49 -5.32
C ASP A 160 -20.65 6.88 -4.57
N LYS A 161 -21.76 7.63 -4.49
CA LYS A 161 -22.97 7.21 -3.76
C LYS A 161 -23.66 6.01 -4.39
N THR A 162 -23.52 5.81 -5.71
CA THR A 162 -24.12 4.69 -6.43
C THR A 162 -23.35 3.40 -6.19
N LYS A 163 -22.02 3.45 -6.30
CA LYS A 163 -21.15 2.28 -6.07
C LYS A 163 -20.81 2.05 -4.60
N ARG A 164 -21.09 3.02 -3.73
CA ARG A 164 -20.68 3.06 -2.31
C ARG A 164 -19.17 2.89 -2.17
N VAL A 165 -18.40 3.64 -2.97
CA VAL A 165 -16.94 3.65 -2.96
C VAL A 165 -16.45 5.02 -2.53
N LEU A 166 -15.64 5.06 -1.47
CA LEU A 166 -14.93 6.25 -1.00
C LEU A 166 -13.49 6.21 -1.51
N THR A 167 -13.14 7.15 -2.37
CA THR A 167 -11.76 7.35 -2.81
C THR A 167 -11.00 8.15 -1.75
N VAL A 168 -9.89 7.61 -1.25
CA VAL A 168 -9.13 8.20 -0.14
C VAL A 168 -7.66 8.25 -0.50
N VAL A 169 -7.01 9.40 -0.24
CA VAL A 169 -5.55 9.48 -0.26
C VAL A 169 -5.01 9.31 1.16
N MET A 170 -4.02 8.45 1.32
CA MET A 170 -3.41 8.12 2.61
C MET A 170 -1.90 8.32 2.52
N GLU A 171 -1.27 8.87 3.57
CA GLU A 171 0.19 8.84 3.68
C GLU A 171 0.72 7.47 4.11
N ASP A 172 -0.14 6.65 4.73
CA ASP A 172 0.17 5.29 5.17
C ASP A 172 -0.96 4.31 4.79
N PRO A 173 -0.87 3.65 3.63
CA PRO A 173 -1.89 2.71 3.18
C PRO A 173 -1.87 1.38 3.94
N THR A 174 -0.96 1.20 4.91
CA THR A 174 -0.94 0.01 5.78
C THR A 174 -1.76 0.19 7.06
N ASP A 175 -2.31 1.38 7.31
CA ASP A 175 -3.19 1.67 8.43
C ASP A 175 -4.60 1.09 8.18
N ASN A 176 -4.74 -0.22 8.42
CA ASN A 176 -6.02 -0.93 8.31
C ASN A 176 -7.09 -0.42 9.30
N GLU A 177 -6.68 0.20 10.41
CA GLU A 177 -7.61 0.80 11.37
C GLU A 177 -8.27 2.02 10.74
N ALA A 178 -7.47 2.92 10.13
CA ALA A 178 -8.00 4.08 9.40
C ALA A 178 -8.93 3.66 8.25
N ILE A 179 -8.56 2.62 7.49
CA ILE A 179 -9.42 2.07 6.43
C ILE A 179 -10.75 1.57 7.02
N GLY A 180 -10.71 0.77 8.09
CA GLY A 180 -11.91 0.21 8.71
C GLY A 180 -12.82 1.26 9.34
N ASP A 181 -12.25 2.29 9.95
CA ASP A 181 -12.97 3.44 10.50
C ASP A 181 -13.69 4.22 9.40
N LEU A 182 -13.00 4.56 8.30
CA LEU A 182 -13.58 5.26 7.15
C LEU A 182 -14.70 4.43 6.50
N GLN A 183 -14.53 3.12 6.39
CA GLN A 183 -15.57 2.23 5.87
C GLN A 183 -16.86 2.31 6.69
N LYS A 184 -16.74 2.32 8.03
CA LYS A 184 -17.88 2.44 8.94
C LYS A 184 -18.50 3.83 8.89
N MET A 185 -17.66 4.86 8.89
CA MET A 185 -18.06 6.27 8.93
C MET A 185 -18.90 6.66 7.70
N PHE A 186 -18.42 6.31 6.51
CA PHE A 186 -19.09 6.65 5.25
C PHE A 186 -20.04 5.54 4.75
N ASN A 187 -20.09 4.40 5.48
CA ASN A 187 -20.82 3.19 5.11
C ASN A 187 -20.55 2.78 3.63
N ALA A 188 -19.26 2.79 3.26
CA ALA A 188 -18.77 2.62 1.90
C ALA A 188 -17.48 1.79 1.90
N SER A 189 -17.20 1.07 0.80
CA SER A 189 -15.88 0.47 0.62
C SER A 189 -14.85 1.57 0.35
N VAL A 190 -13.66 1.45 0.95
CA VAL A 190 -12.56 2.40 0.75
C VAL A 190 -11.67 1.93 -0.40
N GLU A 191 -11.41 2.83 -1.33
CA GLU A 191 -10.41 2.69 -2.38
C GLU A 191 -9.21 3.60 -2.04
N PRO A 192 -8.11 3.02 -1.52
CA PRO A 192 -6.96 3.80 -1.06
C PRO A 192 -5.98 4.10 -2.19
N PHE A 193 -5.48 5.33 -2.20
CA PHE A 193 -4.34 5.80 -2.99
C PHE A 193 -3.25 6.30 -2.04
N ILE A 194 -1.98 6.13 -2.42
CA ILE A 194 -0.87 6.66 -1.61
C ILE A 194 -0.53 8.09 -2.03
N GLY A 195 -0.47 8.99 -1.06
CA GLY A 195 -0.09 10.39 -1.24
C GLY A 195 1.37 10.66 -0.88
N PRO A 196 1.96 11.77 -1.37
CA PRO A 196 3.25 12.25 -0.88
C PRO A 196 3.23 12.51 0.62
N PRO A 197 4.36 12.34 1.33
CA PRO A 197 4.45 12.70 2.74
C PRO A 197 4.06 14.16 2.98
N GLY A 198 3.23 14.41 4.00
CA GLY A 198 2.73 15.74 4.36
C GLY A 198 1.59 16.29 3.50
N VAL A 199 1.15 15.58 2.45
CA VAL A 199 0.10 16.08 1.55
C VAL A 199 -1.24 16.29 2.26
N THR A 200 -1.58 15.42 3.22
CA THR A 200 -2.84 15.51 3.97
C THR A 200 -2.87 16.76 4.83
N GLU A 201 -1.79 17.01 5.56
CA GLU A 201 -1.62 18.22 6.38
C GLU A 201 -1.70 19.49 5.53
N PHE A 202 -0.99 19.50 4.40
CA PHE A 202 -0.99 20.62 3.46
C PHE A 202 -2.41 20.93 2.95
N LEU A 203 -3.15 19.92 2.48
CA LEU A 203 -4.49 20.12 1.93
C LEU A 203 -5.51 20.53 3.00
N LEU A 204 -5.45 19.95 4.20
CA LEU A 204 -6.35 20.34 5.29
C LEU A 204 -6.13 21.82 5.66
N ASN A 205 -4.87 22.27 5.73
CA ASN A 205 -4.55 23.68 5.98
C ASN A 205 -5.04 24.57 4.82
N GLU A 206 -4.80 24.18 3.57
CA GLU A 206 -5.27 24.96 2.41
C GLU A 206 -6.80 25.08 2.34
N ILE A 207 -7.53 24.06 2.78
CA ILE A 207 -9.00 24.04 2.79
C ILE A 207 -9.56 24.85 3.97
N PHE A 208 -8.96 24.76 5.16
CA PHE A 208 -9.53 25.30 6.40
C PHE A 208 -8.87 26.57 6.95
N ASP A 209 -7.57 26.82 6.69
CA ASP A 209 -6.90 28.03 7.22
C ASP A 209 -7.31 29.31 6.45
N VAL A 210 -7.82 29.18 5.22
CA VAL A 210 -8.43 30.31 4.47
C VAL A 210 -9.70 30.83 5.17
N TRP A 211 -10.35 30.01 6.00
CA TRP A 211 -11.56 30.39 6.72
C TRP A 211 -11.31 31.33 7.91
N TYR A 212 -10.14 31.22 8.57
CA TYR A 212 -9.77 32.04 9.73
C TYR A 212 -9.47 33.51 9.38
N VAL A 213 -8.94 33.76 8.19
CA VAL A 213 -8.67 35.13 7.71
C VAL A 213 -9.94 35.84 7.24
N SER A 214 -10.92 35.08 6.75
CA SER A 214 -12.14 35.65 6.13
C SER A 214 -13.28 35.91 7.12
N HIS A 215 -13.30 35.25 8.28
CA HIS A 215 -14.38 35.36 9.28
C HIS A 215 -14.02 36.18 10.53
N SER A 216 -12.77 36.61 10.67
CA SER A 216 -12.33 37.51 11.74
C SER A 216 -12.70 38.98 11.50
N HIS A 217 -13.27 39.33 10.34
CA HIS A 217 -13.67 40.71 9.98
C HIS A 217 -15.20 40.95 9.92
N ARG A 218 -16.05 39.99 10.32
CA ARG A 218 -17.52 40.17 10.36
C ARG A 218 -18.13 40.18 11.77
N ARG A 219 -17.32 40.35 12.79
CA ARG A 219 -17.77 40.68 14.15
C ARG A 219 -16.92 41.83 14.69
N ALA A 220 -17.22 43.03 14.22
CA ALA A 220 -16.94 44.29 14.90
C ALA A 220 -18.21 45.12 14.83
#